data_AF-A0ABD0QGL8-F1
#
_entry.id   AF-A0ABD0QGL8-F1
#
_cell.length_a   1.000
_cell.length_b   1.000
_cell.length_c   1.000
_cell.angle_alpha   90.00
_cell.angle_beta   90.00
_cell.angle_gamma   90.00
#
_symmetry.space_group_name_H-M   'P 1'
#
loop_
_entity.id
_entity.type
_entity.pdbx_description
1 polymer ?
#
loop_
_entity_poly.entity_id
_entity_poly.type
_entity_poly.pdbx_seq_one_letter_code
_entity_poly.pdbx_strand_id
1 'polypeptide(L)'
;FAIGIAYKSAPKHGWVGKDSASWVLSRCNTSKEFPIEPSPHMRRLGVLLDYDSGSLAFYDAAGTQHLYTFDIAFSQPICPVFSVWNKCLTVLTGLPIPDHLEISDPHD
;
A
#
# COMPACT_ATOMS: atom_id res chain seq x y z
N PHE A 1 0.29 3.24 12.00
CA PHE A 1 -0.87 3.08 11.10
C PHE A 1 -0.67 1.79 10.32
N ALA A 2 -1.72 1.23 9.73
CA ALA A 2 -1.63 0.21 8.69
C ALA A 2 -2.49 0.64 7.50
N ILE A 3 -1.91 0.71 6.31
CA ILE A 3 -2.55 1.22 5.09
C ILE A 3 -2.28 0.23 3.95
N GLY A 4 -3.29 -0.07 3.14
CA GLY A 4 -3.13 -0.92 1.96
C GLY A 4 -4.49 -1.34 1.40
N ILE A 5 -4.64 -2.62 1.07
CA ILE A 5 -5.87 -3.19 0.51
C ILE A 5 -6.34 -4.40 1.32
N ALA A 6 -7.62 -4.69 1.23
CA ALA A 6 -8.22 -5.92 1.72
C ALA A 6 -9.29 -6.42 0.76
N TYR A 7 -9.58 -7.72 0.78
CA TYR A 7 -10.77 -8.22 0.11
C TYR A 7 -12.02 -7.55 0.67
N LYS A 8 -13.03 -7.31 -0.19
CA LYS A 8 -14.33 -6.75 0.26
C LYS A 8 -15.03 -7.63 1.31
N SER A 9 -14.76 -8.93 1.26
CA SER A 9 -15.24 -9.96 2.18
C SER A 9 -14.46 -10.04 3.49
N ALA A 10 -13.34 -9.31 3.62
CA ALA A 10 -12.46 -9.41 4.77
C ALA A 10 -13.21 -9.07 6.07
N PRO A 11 -12.95 -9.79 7.18
CA PRO A 11 -13.56 -9.51 8.46
C PRO A 11 -13.28 -8.07 8.90
N LYS A 12 -14.35 -7.31 9.19
CA LYS A 12 -14.23 -5.92 9.68
C LYS A 12 -13.85 -5.84 11.17
N HIS A 13 -13.93 -6.97 11.88
CA HIS A 13 -13.54 -7.07 13.28
C HIS A 13 -12.11 -7.61 13.38
N GLY A 14 -11.19 -6.72 13.78
CA GLY A 14 -9.78 -7.06 14.02
C GLY A 14 -8.79 -6.22 13.22
N TRP A 15 -7.53 -6.60 13.35
CA TRP A 15 -6.39 -5.90 12.76
C TRP A 15 -6.21 -6.30 11.31
N VAL A 16 -6.00 -5.33 10.41
CA VAL A 16 -5.58 -5.59 9.04
C VAL A 16 -4.15 -6.11 9.00
N GLY A 17 -3.83 -6.93 8.00
CA GLY A 17 -2.54 -7.60 7.85
C GLY A 17 -2.35 -8.84 8.74
N LYS A 18 -3.38 -9.28 9.48
CA LYS A 18 -3.28 -10.47 10.36
C LYS A 18 -3.48 -11.80 9.63
N ASP A 19 -4.06 -11.75 8.44
CA ASP A 19 -4.48 -12.90 7.65
C ASP A 19 -4.27 -12.64 6.15
N SER A 20 -4.47 -13.66 5.34
CA SER A 20 -4.33 -13.58 3.88
C SER A 20 -5.47 -12.85 3.17
N ALA A 21 -6.35 -12.14 3.89
CA ALA A 21 -7.42 -11.33 3.31
C ALA A 21 -7.06 -9.84 3.21
N SER A 22 -5.87 -9.44 3.68
CA SER A 22 -5.40 -8.05 3.61
C SER A 22 -3.89 -7.92 3.46
N TRP A 23 -3.48 -6.92 2.69
CA TRP A 23 -2.08 -6.60 2.40
C TRP A 23 -1.84 -5.12 2.71
N VAL A 24 -1.08 -4.87 3.76
CA VAL A 24 -0.92 -3.52 4.32
C VAL A 24 0.52 -3.22 4.67
N LEU A 25 0.93 -1.98 4.42
CA LEU A 25 2.13 -1.42 5.02
C LEU A 25 1.78 -0.91 6.42
N SER A 26 2.44 -1.48 7.43
CA SER A 26 2.27 -1.07 8.83
C SER A 26 3.50 -0.33 9.33
N ARG A 27 3.28 0.85 9.90
CA ARG A 27 4.28 1.57 10.72
C ARG A 27 3.83 1.49 12.18
N CYS A 28 4.37 0.50 12.90
CA CYS A 28 4.27 0.35 14.34
C CYS A 28 5.68 0.38 14.94
N ASN A 29 5.84 0.93 16.15
CA ASN A 29 7.15 1.02 16.83
C ASN A 29 7.80 -0.34 17.13
N THR A 30 7.09 -1.45 16.87
CA THR A 30 7.49 -2.81 17.27
C THR A 30 7.71 -3.79 16.12
N SER A 31 7.41 -3.43 14.87
CA SER A 31 7.45 -4.35 13.73
C SER A 31 8.61 -4.05 12.77
N LYS A 32 9.64 -4.91 12.77
CA LYS A 32 10.76 -4.91 11.80
C LYS A 32 10.51 -5.91 10.67
N GLU A 33 9.44 -5.74 9.91
CA GLU A 33 9.05 -6.74 8.89
C GLU A 33 9.40 -6.35 7.45
N PHE A 34 10.09 -5.23 7.22
CA PHE A 34 10.40 -4.76 5.87
C PHE A 34 11.90 -4.68 5.58
N PRO A 35 12.32 -4.98 4.32
CA PRO A 35 13.71 -4.86 3.89
C PRO A 35 14.26 -3.44 3.97
N ILE A 36 13.37 -2.43 3.91
CA ILE A 36 13.72 -1.00 3.86
C ILE A 36 12.99 -0.29 5.00
N GLU A 37 13.75 0.38 5.86
CA GLU A 37 13.19 1.24 6.91
C GLU A 37 12.74 2.58 6.29
N PRO A 38 11.44 2.93 6.32
CA PRO A 38 10.98 4.19 5.76
C PRO A 38 11.57 5.37 6.53
N SER A 39 11.87 6.46 5.83
CA SER A 39 12.38 7.70 6.42
C SER A 39 11.56 8.12 7.65
N PRO A 40 12.20 8.54 8.77
CA PRO A 40 11.50 9.12 9.92
C PRO A 40 10.67 10.35 9.53
N HIS A 41 11.01 11.01 8.42
CA HIS A 41 10.33 12.19 7.91
C HIS A 41 9.29 11.89 6.83
N MET A 42 9.07 10.63 6.43
CA MET A 42 8.06 10.28 5.44
C MET A 42 6.67 10.75 5.88
N ARG A 43 6.06 11.65 5.10
CA ARG A 43 4.72 12.22 5.37
C ARG A 43 3.64 11.71 4.42
N ARG A 44 4.03 11.14 3.28
CA ARG A 44 3.12 10.72 2.21
C ARG A 44 3.46 9.29 1.81
N LEU A 45 2.45 8.42 1.88
CA LEU A 45 2.54 7.05 1.42
C LEU A 45 1.81 6.95 0.08
N GLY A 46 2.53 6.58 -0.97
CA GLY A 46 1.94 6.17 -2.24
C GLY A 46 1.54 4.70 -2.18
N VAL A 47 0.35 4.39 -2.70
CA VAL A 47 -0.14 3.02 -2.87
C VAL A 47 -0.50 2.87 -4.35
N LEU A 48 0.30 2.07 -5.07
CA LEU A 48 0.10 1.76 -6.47
C LEU A 48 -0.43 0.34 -6.59
N LEU A 49 -1.56 0.18 -7.27
CA LEU A 49 -2.19 -1.10 -7.51
C LEU A 49 -2.26 -1.34 -9.01
N ASP A 50 -1.67 -2.43 -9.45
CA ASP A 50 -1.96 -3.05 -10.74
C ASP A 50 -2.72 -4.35 -10.45
N TYR A 51 -4.04 -4.29 -10.65
CA TYR A 51 -4.93 -5.40 -10.32
C TYR A 51 -4.74 -6.58 -11.28
N ASP A 52 -4.46 -6.31 -12.56
CA ASP A 52 -4.41 -7.34 -13.59
C ASP A 52 -3.08 -8.11 -13.53
N SER A 53 -1.97 -7.44 -13.22
CA SER A 53 -0.69 -8.13 -12.98
C SER A 53 -0.56 -8.68 -11.56
N GLY A 54 -1.48 -8.34 -10.65
CA GLY A 54 -1.44 -8.80 -9.27
C GLY A 54 -0.44 -8.06 -8.39
N SER A 55 -0.05 -6.85 -8.76
CA SER A 55 1.00 -6.10 -8.06
C SER A 55 0.42 -5.01 -7.14
N LEU A 56 0.90 -4.98 -5.89
CA LEU A 56 0.62 -3.90 -4.94
C LEU A 56 1.93 -3.32 -4.42
N ALA A 57 2.26 -2.10 -4.82
CA ALA A 57 3.49 -1.43 -4.46
C ALA A 57 3.27 -0.21 -3.55
N PHE A 58 4.19 -0.01 -2.62
CA PHE A 58 4.21 1.09 -1.66
C PHE A 58 5.43 1.97 -1.86
N TYR A 59 5.24 3.29 -1.80
CA TYR A 59 6.29 4.28 -2.05
C TYR A 59 6.31 5.38 -0.99
N ASP A 60 7.49 5.90 -0.67
CA ASP A 60 7.61 7.26 -0.14
C ASP A 60 7.29 8.23 -1.28
N ALA A 61 6.05 8.72 -1.30
CA ALA A 61 5.56 9.58 -2.39
C ALA A 61 6.20 10.98 -2.40
N ALA A 62 6.94 11.36 -1.35
CA ALA A 62 7.70 12.61 -1.32
C ALA A 62 9.18 12.38 -1.70
N GLY A 63 9.76 11.24 -1.30
CA GLY A 63 11.15 10.88 -1.55
C GLY A 63 11.38 9.96 -2.77
N THR A 64 10.32 9.63 -3.52
CA THR A 64 10.32 8.72 -4.69
C THR A 64 10.94 7.35 -4.44
N GLN A 65 11.01 6.92 -3.17
CA GLN A 65 11.62 5.64 -2.79
C GLN A 65 10.58 4.53 -2.82
N HIS A 66 10.88 3.44 -3.52
CA HIS A 66 10.14 2.18 -3.39
C HIS A 66 10.36 1.58 -2.01
N LEU A 67 9.28 1.19 -1.34
CA LEU A 67 9.32 0.63 0.01
C LEU A 67 9.15 -0.89 -0.03
N TYR A 68 8.11 -1.37 -0.72
CA TYR A 68 7.77 -2.78 -0.79
C TYR A 68 6.77 -3.06 -1.91
N THR A 69 6.81 -4.27 -2.48
CA THR A 69 5.78 -4.79 -3.40
C THR A 69 5.30 -6.15 -2.92
N PHE A 70 3.98 -6.35 -2.91
CA PHE A 70 3.38 -7.67 -2.83
C PHE A 70 3.02 -8.16 -4.23
N ASP A 71 3.31 -9.43 -4.49
CA ASP A 71 2.78 -10.19 -5.62
C ASP A 71 1.58 -11.02 -5.15
N ILE A 72 0.40 -10.77 -5.73
CA ILE A 72 -0.88 -11.26 -5.23
C ILE A 72 -1.72 -11.81 -6.39
N ALA A 73 -2.11 -13.08 -6.28
CA ALA A 73 -3.15 -13.64 -7.14
C ALA A 73 -4.54 -13.25 -6.61
N PHE A 74 -5.06 -12.09 -7.03
CA PHE A 74 -6.37 -11.62 -6.59
C PHE A 74 -7.49 -12.56 -7.08
N SER A 75 -8.31 -13.03 -6.15
CA SER A 75 -9.46 -13.91 -6.46
C SER A 75 -10.80 -13.24 -6.23
N GLN A 76 -10.82 -12.05 -5.63
CA GLN A 76 -12.03 -11.34 -5.25
C GLN A 76 -11.83 -9.82 -5.34
N PRO A 77 -12.91 -9.05 -5.48
CA PRO A 77 -12.84 -7.60 -5.41
C PRO A 77 -12.19 -7.12 -4.11
N ILE A 78 -11.37 -6.08 -4.22
CA ILE A 78 -10.66 -5.45 -3.11
C ILE A 78 -11.20 -4.05 -2.81
N CYS A 79 -10.86 -3.55 -1.63
CA CYS A 79 -11.07 -2.17 -1.21
C CYS A 79 -9.78 -1.61 -0.58
N PRO A 80 -9.54 -0.30 -0.69
CA PRO A 80 -8.57 0.38 0.16
C PRO A 80 -8.93 0.19 1.63
N VAL A 81 -7.93 0.02 2.49
CA VAL A 81 -8.11 -0.09 3.93
C VAL A 81 -7.14 0.80 4.68
N PHE A 82 -7.66 1.46 5.72
CA PHE A 82 -6.92 2.41 6.54
C PHE A 82 -7.18 2.12 8.01
N SER A 83 -6.15 1.70 8.73
CA SER A 83 -6.16 1.57 10.19
C SER A 83 -5.26 2.65 10.78
N VAL A 84 -5.91 3.65 11.38
CA VAL A 84 -5.25 4.80 11.98
C VAL A 84 -5.54 4.79 13.48
N TRP A 85 -4.48 4.72 14.30
CA TRP A 85 -4.60 4.74 15.77
C TRP A 85 -4.73 6.19 16.27
N ASN A 86 -3.82 6.63 17.15
CA ASN A 86 -3.75 7.99 17.68
C ASN A 86 -3.20 9.03 16.69
N LYS A 87 -3.45 8.85 15.39
CA LYS A 87 -2.95 9.69 14.30
C LYS A 87 -4.11 10.14 13.41
N CYS A 88 -3.84 11.04 12.48
CA CYS A 88 -4.79 11.48 11.46
C CYS A 88 -4.26 11.11 10.07
N LEU A 89 -5.16 10.85 9.13
CA LEU A 89 -4.85 10.62 7.73
C LEU A 89 -5.76 11.49 6.86
N THR A 90 -5.20 12.06 5.80
CA THR A 90 -5.95 12.64 4.69
C THR A 90 -5.79 11.73 3.49
N VAL A 91 -6.91 11.32 2.88
CA VAL A 91 -6.88 10.54 1.64
C VAL A 91 -6.94 11.51 0.47
N LEU A 92 -5.93 11.47 -0.39
CA LEU A 92 -5.89 12.18 -1.65
C LEU A 92 -6.22 11.18 -2.76
N THR A 93 -7.25 11.48 -3.56
CA THR A 93 -7.69 10.63 -4.68
C THR A 93 -7.64 11.42 -5.99
N GLY A 94 -7.69 10.73 -7.13
CA GLY A 94 -7.60 11.37 -8.44
C GLY A 94 -6.20 11.91 -8.79
N LEU A 95 -5.17 11.39 -8.14
CA LEU A 95 -3.78 11.69 -8.48
C LEU A 95 -3.37 10.89 -9.73
N PRO A 96 -2.61 11.49 -10.67
CA PRO A 96 -2.01 10.73 -11.76
C PRO A 96 -0.98 9.74 -11.21
N ILE A 97 -0.67 8.71 -12.01
CA ILE A 97 0.51 7.89 -11.76
C ILE A 97 1.72 8.81 -11.91
N PRO A 98 2.67 8.86 -10.95
CA PRO A 98 3.86 9.68 -11.09
C PRO A 98 4.69 9.28 -12.31
N ASP A 99 5.25 10.25 -13.05
CA ASP A 99 5.98 10.02 -14.31
C ASP A 99 7.10 8.97 -14.19
N HIS A 100 7.78 8.90 -13.05
CA HIS A 100 8.85 7.93 -12.80
C HIS A 100 8.34 6.49 -12.56
N LEU A 101 7.03 6.31 -12.45
CA LEU A 101 6.33 5.04 -12.33
C LEU A 101 5.45 4.74 -13.56
N GLU A 102 5.40 5.64 -14.55
CA GLU A 102 4.82 5.29 -15.84
C GLU A 102 5.66 4.20 -16.47
N ILE A 103 5.07 2.99 -16.53
CA ILE A 103 5.62 1.90 -17.32
C ILE A 103 5.48 2.35 -18.78
N SER A 104 6.61 2.53 -19.46
CA SER A 104 6.61 2.79 -20.89
C SER A 104 6.00 1.57 -21.58
N ASP A 105 4.91 1.75 -22.31
CA ASP A 105 4.37 0.69 -23.17
C ASP A 105 5.48 0.23 -24.13
N PRO A 106 5.80 -1.08 -24.18
CA PRO A 106 6.86 -1.58 -25.06
C PRO A 106 6.38 -1.77 -26.50
N HIS A 107 5.67 -0.79 -27.06
CA HIS A 107 5.19 -0.82 -28.44
C HIS A 107 5.62 0.43 -29.23
N ASP A 108 6.89 0.41 -29.66
CA ASP A 108 7.34 0.85 -30.99
C ASP A 108 7.89 -0.39 -31.74
#